data_AF-A0A2N8S4A2-F1
#
_entry.id   AF-A0A2N8S4A2-F1
#
_cell.length_a   1.000
_cell.length_b   1.000
_cell.length_c   1.000
_cell.angle_alpha   90.00
_cell.angle_beta   90.00
_cell.angle_gamma   90.00
#
_symmetry.space_group_name_H-M   'P 1'
#
loop_
_entity.id
_entity.type
_entity.pdbx_description
1 polymer ?
#
loop_
_entity_poly.entity_id
_entity_poly.type
_entity_poly.pdbx_seq_one_letter_code
_entity_poly.pdbx_strand_id
1 'polypeptide(L)'
;MPRVLVRKSPAAFKTLPLYVEASQDNLSYQSLGRPLNFSEVIERRRPVEVPDPGRFAIELANLGVSVRLTMSWQGREYWVLVRQQRPDRGDVVLKLISGYIPAHELNLPLLTAIQEIAEECLLETPEGWLAGRFGDTWLPTPYQASLHYREAVHFKLASQSGATRSVQCGNMVLMERPRAYVHLPTASLQLVYDMRMELPKETRQLSLFHVDERLEDDQLVARLDRSRPDIYLIPLHQGQPQDQLLQLHNGQFSSVNTRGLWLSESFAPQDGWVVRDERVRWKDWWAARPVAAAR
;
A
#
# COMPACT_ATOMS: atom_id res chain seq x y z
N MET A 1 1.37 -10.51 -24.12
CA MET A 1 2.59 -9.69 -23.89
C MET A 1 2.21 -8.49 -23.04
N PRO A 2 3.04 -8.08 -22.07
CA PRO A 2 2.77 -6.90 -21.25
C PRO A 2 2.66 -5.62 -22.10
N ARG A 3 1.64 -4.80 -21.86
CA ARG A 3 1.40 -3.53 -22.54
C ARG A 3 1.99 -2.39 -21.71
N VAL A 4 2.81 -1.54 -22.32
CA VAL A 4 3.27 -0.29 -21.67
C VAL A 4 2.11 0.68 -21.56
N LEU A 5 1.88 1.22 -20.36
CA LEU A 5 0.85 2.22 -20.10
C LEU A 5 1.41 3.63 -20.12
N VAL A 6 2.56 3.85 -19.48
CA VAL A 6 3.24 5.15 -19.39
C VAL A 6 4.75 4.96 -19.24
N ARG A 7 5.51 6.00 -19.62
CA ARG A 7 6.93 6.15 -19.31
C ARG A 7 7.12 7.50 -18.62
N LYS A 8 7.76 7.51 -17.46
CA LYS A 8 8.03 8.71 -16.66
C LYS A 8 9.54 8.86 -16.45
N SER A 9 10.01 10.09 -16.32
CA SER A 9 11.40 10.35 -15.92
C SER A 9 11.56 10.02 -14.43
N PRO A 10 12.54 9.20 -14.02
CA PRO A 10 12.82 8.92 -12.61
C PRO A 10 13.26 10.18 -11.85
N ALA A 11 13.75 11.21 -12.56
CA ALA A 11 14.20 12.47 -11.95
C ALA A 11 13.06 13.24 -11.26
N ALA A 12 11.79 12.98 -11.64
CA ALA A 12 10.62 13.54 -11.00
C ALA A 12 10.43 13.00 -9.58
N PHE A 13 10.92 11.79 -9.29
CA PHE A 13 10.83 11.22 -7.96
C PHE A 13 11.78 11.93 -6.99
N LYS A 14 11.20 12.53 -5.95
CA LYS A 14 11.92 13.13 -4.83
C LYS A 14 11.16 12.87 -3.53
N THR A 15 11.84 12.33 -2.52
CA THR A 15 11.31 12.20 -1.14
C THR A 15 12.27 12.86 -0.15
N LEU A 16 11.89 12.95 1.13
CA LEU A 16 12.66 13.63 2.17
C LEU A 16 13.06 12.65 3.28
N PRO A 17 14.32 12.72 3.75
CA PRO A 17 14.69 12.19 5.06
C PRO A 17 13.86 12.84 6.15
N LEU A 18 13.71 12.14 7.27
CA LEU A 18 12.87 12.59 8.36
C LEU A 18 13.68 12.68 9.65
N TYR A 19 13.28 13.60 10.51
CA TYR A 19 13.48 13.47 11.94
C TYR A 19 12.16 13.05 12.58
N VAL A 20 12.18 11.99 13.39
CA VAL A 20 10.99 11.40 14.02
C VAL A 20 11.17 11.40 15.53
N GLU A 21 10.12 11.83 16.25
CA GLU A 21 10.02 11.73 17.70
C GLU A 21 8.79 10.91 18.07
N ALA A 22 8.99 9.89 18.90
CA ALA A 22 7.94 9.02 19.38
C ALA A 22 7.81 9.12 20.91
N SER A 23 6.57 9.14 21.39
CA SER A 23 6.16 8.93 22.77
C SER A 23 5.16 7.78 22.83
N GLN A 24 4.69 7.39 24.01
CA GLN A 24 3.77 6.25 24.14
C GLN A 24 2.47 6.40 23.31
N ASP A 25 1.99 7.64 23.17
CA ASP A 25 0.68 7.94 22.57
C ASP A 25 0.76 8.67 21.22
N ASN A 26 1.90 9.28 20.90
CA ASN A 26 2.08 10.12 19.71
C ASN A 26 3.38 9.85 18.98
N LEU A 27 3.37 10.03 17.66
CA LEU A 27 4.56 10.10 16.83
C LEU A 27 4.51 11.38 15.98
N SER A 28 5.55 12.20 16.05
CA SER A 28 5.72 13.35 15.15
C SER A 28 6.88 13.10 14.19
N TYR A 29 6.75 13.65 12.97
CA TYR A 29 7.85 13.69 12.01
C TYR A 29 7.94 15.06 11.36
N GLN A 30 9.15 15.40 10.92
CA GLN A 30 9.45 16.60 10.12
C GLN A 30 10.52 16.28 9.09
N SER A 31 10.55 17.06 8.00
CA SER A 31 11.59 16.92 6.99
C SER A 31 12.98 17.24 7.54
N LEU A 32 13.99 16.58 6.98
CA LEU A 32 15.39 16.81 7.28
C LEU A 32 16.18 16.98 5.99
N GLY A 33 16.93 18.07 5.88
CA GLY A 33 17.85 18.32 4.77
C GLY A 33 17.17 18.50 3.41
N ARG A 34 17.85 18.06 2.35
CA ARG A 34 17.39 18.22 0.96
C ARG A 34 16.59 17.00 0.46
N PRO A 35 15.72 17.17 -0.56
CA PRO A 35 15.10 16.03 -1.23
C PRO A 35 16.12 15.08 -1.86
N LEU A 36 15.81 13.79 -1.80
CA LEU A 36 16.61 12.69 -2.32
C LEU A 36 15.93 12.02 -3.51
N ASN A 37 16.71 11.60 -4.51
CA ASN A 37 16.25 10.71 -5.58
C ASN A 37 16.19 9.25 -5.09
N PHE A 38 15.72 8.34 -5.95
CA PHE A 38 15.55 6.93 -5.60
C PHE A 38 16.86 6.26 -5.15
N SER A 39 17.95 6.43 -5.90
CA SER A 39 19.25 5.83 -5.57
C SER A 39 19.80 6.32 -4.22
N GLU A 40 19.68 7.62 -3.95
CA GLU A 40 20.11 8.23 -2.68
C GLU A 40 19.29 7.71 -1.48
N VAL A 41 17.99 7.47 -1.67
CA VAL A 41 17.14 6.86 -0.65
C VAL A 41 17.60 5.44 -0.35
N ILE A 42 17.82 4.62 -1.39
CA ILE A 42 18.28 3.23 -1.21
C ILE A 42 19.62 3.18 -0.45
N GLU A 43 20.57 4.07 -0.75
CA GLU A 43 21.85 4.13 -0.03
C GLU A 43 21.70 4.52 1.46
N ARG A 44 20.70 5.36 1.77
CA ARG A 44 20.40 5.82 3.14
C ARG A 44 19.60 4.80 3.94
N ARG A 45 18.84 3.91 3.31
CA ARG A 45 18.07 2.83 3.95
C ARG A 45 19.02 1.77 4.53
N ARG A 46 19.47 2.00 5.77
CA ARG A 46 20.34 1.10 6.54
C ARG A 46 19.67 0.73 7.85
N PRO A 47 19.99 -0.43 8.46
CA PRO A 47 19.46 -0.80 9.75
C PRO A 47 19.75 0.24 10.83
N VAL A 48 18.76 0.49 11.67
CA VAL A 48 18.87 1.36 12.85
C VAL A 48 18.37 0.65 14.09
N GLU A 49 18.83 1.10 15.26
CA GLU A 49 18.40 0.58 16.55
C GLU A 49 17.70 1.68 17.36
N VAL A 50 16.68 1.28 18.11
CA VAL A 50 16.00 2.14 19.08
C VAL A 50 15.95 1.41 20.43
N PRO A 51 16.48 2.00 21.51
CA PRO A 51 16.50 1.35 22.81
C PRO A 51 15.11 1.12 23.42
N ASP A 52 14.21 2.08 23.27
CA ASP A 52 12.83 2.03 23.75
C ASP A 52 11.86 2.19 22.56
N PRO A 53 11.18 1.11 22.13
CA PRO A 53 10.21 1.14 21.03
C PRO A 53 9.00 2.06 21.25
N GLY A 54 8.71 2.43 22.49
CA GLY A 54 7.63 3.36 22.85
C GLY A 54 8.08 4.81 22.94
N ARG A 55 9.39 5.08 23.01
CA ARG A 55 9.92 6.44 23.15
C ARG A 55 11.32 6.59 22.58
N PHE A 56 11.45 7.34 21.48
CA PHE A 56 12.74 7.58 20.83
C PHE A 56 12.71 8.86 19.99
N ALA A 57 13.89 9.33 19.61
CA ALA A 57 14.06 10.34 18.58
C ALA A 57 15.14 9.86 17.61
N ILE A 58 14.87 9.88 16.30
CA ILE A 58 15.77 9.29 15.30
C ILE A 58 15.64 9.92 13.92
N GLU A 59 16.73 9.92 13.16
CA GLU A 59 16.70 10.24 11.73
C GLU A 59 16.36 9.01 10.89
N LEU A 60 15.46 9.17 9.92
CA LEU A 60 15.03 8.12 9.02
C LEU A 60 15.30 8.51 7.56
N ALA A 61 15.44 7.51 6.70
CA ALA A 61 15.75 7.65 5.28
C ALA A 61 14.59 8.27 4.48
N ASN A 62 13.35 7.88 4.78
CA ASN A 62 12.17 8.31 4.04
C ASN A 62 10.86 8.09 4.82
N LEU A 63 9.79 8.70 4.31
CA LEU A 63 8.40 8.38 4.62
C LEU A 63 7.81 7.49 3.54
N GLY A 64 7.17 6.39 3.93
CA GLY A 64 6.35 5.56 3.06
C GLY A 64 4.89 5.59 3.50
N VAL A 65 4.01 5.32 2.53
CA VAL A 65 2.58 5.15 2.77
C VAL A 65 2.13 3.80 2.23
N SER A 66 1.19 3.19 2.91
CA SER A 66 0.56 1.93 2.55
C SER A 66 -0.95 2.00 2.78
N VAL A 67 -1.70 1.21 2.02
CA VAL A 67 -3.15 1.13 2.15
C VAL A 67 -3.58 -0.28 2.47
N ARG A 68 -4.21 -0.47 3.64
CA ARG A 68 -5.00 -1.66 3.90
C ARG A 68 -6.38 -1.46 3.29
N LEU A 69 -6.52 -1.93 2.05
CA LEU A 69 -7.72 -1.73 1.26
C LEU A 69 -8.71 -2.87 1.44
N THR A 70 -9.88 -2.57 2.01
CA THR A 70 -11.04 -3.45 2.07
C THR A 70 -11.94 -3.21 0.85
N MET A 71 -11.91 -4.12 -0.13
CA MET A 71 -12.78 -4.09 -1.29
C MET A 71 -14.10 -4.80 -0.98
N SER A 72 -15.22 -4.10 -1.16
CA SER A 72 -16.58 -4.63 -1.08
C SER A 72 -17.14 -4.87 -2.49
N TRP A 73 -17.38 -6.14 -2.81
CA TRP A 73 -17.87 -6.57 -4.12
C TRP A 73 -18.87 -7.73 -3.97
N GLN A 74 -20.04 -7.60 -4.61
CA GLN A 74 -21.12 -8.58 -4.57
C GLN A 74 -21.50 -9.06 -3.15
N GLY A 75 -21.54 -8.14 -2.19
CA GLY A 75 -21.93 -8.43 -0.80
C GLY A 75 -20.87 -9.20 0.00
N ARG A 76 -19.64 -9.30 -0.51
CA ARG A 76 -18.49 -9.87 0.19
C ARG A 76 -17.36 -8.85 0.28
N GLU A 77 -16.52 -9.02 1.28
CA GLU A 77 -15.39 -8.14 1.55
C GLU A 77 -14.07 -8.89 1.39
N TYR A 78 -13.05 -8.19 0.91
CA TYR A 78 -11.72 -8.73 0.68
C TYR A 78 -10.67 -7.71 1.05
N TRP A 79 -9.58 -8.14 1.68
CA TRP A 79 -8.35 -7.35 1.65
C TRP A 79 -7.64 -7.53 0.32
N VAL A 80 -7.20 -6.42 -0.26
CA VAL A 80 -6.45 -6.37 -1.51
C VAL A 80 -4.96 -6.32 -1.20
N LEU A 81 -4.22 -7.29 -1.75
CA LEU A 81 -2.77 -7.35 -1.70
C LEU A 81 -2.19 -7.32 -3.11
N VAL A 82 -0.99 -6.77 -3.24
CA VAL A 82 -0.22 -6.76 -4.48
C VAL A 82 1.07 -7.54 -4.30
N ARG A 83 1.57 -8.15 -5.38
CA ARG A 83 2.86 -8.85 -5.35
C ARG A 83 3.98 -7.86 -5.62
N GLN A 84 5.03 -7.93 -4.81
CA GLN A 84 6.27 -7.22 -5.04
C GLN A 84 7.42 -8.20 -5.20
N GLN A 85 8.24 -7.97 -6.22
CA GLN A 85 9.58 -8.54 -6.31
C GLN A 85 10.54 -7.49 -5.74
N ARG A 86 11.42 -7.87 -4.83
CA ARG A 86 12.41 -6.98 -4.20
C ARG A 86 13.81 -7.41 -4.63
N PRO A 87 14.33 -6.91 -5.76
CA PRO A 87 15.62 -7.34 -6.29
C PRO A 87 16.77 -7.06 -5.34
N ASP A 88 16.69 -5.95 -4.60
CA ASP A 88 17.64 -5.55 -3.55
C ASP A 88 17.73 -6.58 -2.40
N ARG A 89 16.69 -7.40 -2.21
CA ARG A 89 16.64 -8.45 -1.18
C ARG A 89 16.61 -9.87 -1.72
N GLY A 90 16.51 -10.03 -3.05
CA GLY A 90 16.42 -11.32 -3.72
C GLY A 90 15.16 -12.12 -3.37
N ASP A 91 14.03 -11.45 -3.06
CA ASP A 91 12.81 -12.14 -2.65
C ASP A 91 11.52 -11.61 -3.28
N VAL A 92 10.41 -12.28 -2.94
CA VAL A 92 9.06 -11.94 -3.38
C VAL A 92 8.14 -11.97 -2.16
N VAL A 93 7.33 -10.93 -2.01
CA VAL A 93 6.32 -10.81 -0.96
C VAL A 93 4.97 -10.40 -1.54
N LEU A 94 3.89 -10.72 -0.83
CA LEU A 94 2.65 -9.97 -0.97
C LEU A 94 2.66 -8.81 0.02
N LYS A 95 2.27 -7.63 -0.45
CA LYS A 95 2.25 -6.39 0.32
C LYS A 95 0.92 -5.67 0.17
N LEU A 96 0.75 -4.63 0.99
CA LEU A 96 -0.26 -3.60 0.78
C LEU A 96 0.12 -2.75 -0.45
N ILE A 97 -0.87 -2.12 -1.09
CA ILE A 97 -0.62 -1.04 -2.05
C ILE A 97 0.19 0.03 -1.33
N SER A 98 1.31 0.47 -1.90
CA SER A 98 2.26 1.29 -1.15
C SER A 98 3.21 2.09 -2.03
N GLY A 99 3.52 3.31 -1.60
CA GLY A 99 4.49 4.17 -2.26
C GLY A 99 5.34 4.99 -1.31
N TYR A 100 6.32 5.69 -1.87
CA TYR A 100 7.09 6.70 -1.16
C TYR A 100 6.35 8.03 -1.21
N ILE A 101 6.35 8.77 -0.11
CA ILE A 101 5.71 10.09 -0.09
C ILE A 101 6.60 11.11 -0.80
N PRO A 102 6.10 11.82 -1.83
CA PRO A 102 6.84 12.87 -2.49
C PRO A 102 7.19 14.01 -1.53
N ALA A 103 8.33 14.66 -1.75
CA ALA A 103 8.81 15.75 -0.89
C ALA A 103 7.80 16.89 -0.74
N HIS A 104 7.03 17.18 -1.78
CA HIS A 104 6.01 18.24 -1.78
C HIS A 104 4.65 17.80 -1.20
N GLU A 105 4.47 16.51 -0.91
CA GLU A 105 3.26 15.94 -0.29
C GLU A 105 3.53 15.44 1.14
N LEU A 106 4.67 15.82 1.75
CA LEU A 106 5.08 15.30 3.05
C LEU A 106 4.03 15.53 4.16
N ASN A 107 3.27 16.62 4.06
CA ASN A 107 2.18 16.98 4.95
C ASN A 107 0.80 16.49 4.47
N LEU A 108 0.71 15.83 3.31
CA LEU A 108 -0.51 15.27 2.72
C LEU A 108 -0.43 13.75 2.43
N PRO A 109 0.00 12.87 3.37
CA PRO A 109 0.14 11.43 3.10
C PRO A 109 -1.10 10.71 2.56
N LEU A 110 -2.30 11.15 2.96
CA LEU A 110 -3.55 10.57 2.48
C LEU A 110 -3.73 10.78 0.97
N LEU A 111 -3.24 11.90 0.42
CA LEU A 111 -3.30 12.16 -1.02
C LEU A 111 -2.46 11.13 -1.77
N THR A 112 -1.21 10.91 -1.33
CA THR A 112 -0.34 9.88 -1.90
C THR A 112 -0.99 8.50 -1.78
N ALA A 113 -1.57 8.13 -0.63
CA ALA A 113 -2.28 6.86 -0.46
C ALA A 113 -3.39 6.64 -1.50
N ILE A 114 -4.17 7.69 -1.78
CA ILE A 114 -5.26 7.65 -2.78
C ILE A 114 -4.71 7.54 -4.20
N GLN A 115 -3.61 8.24 -4.51
CA GLN A 115 -2.94 8.14 -5.81
C GLN A 115 -2.41 6.73 -6.05
N GLU A 116 -1.77 6.11 -5.05
CA GLU A 116 -1.24 4.74 -5.13
C GLU A 116 -2.35 3.71 -5.44
N ILE A 117 -3.56 3.88 -4.89
CA ILE A 117 -4.70 3.03 -5.25
C ILE A 117 -5.06 3.18 -6.74
N ALA A 118 -5.06 4.41 -7.24
CA ALA A 118 -5.41 4.68 -8.64
C ALA A 118 -4.33 4.20 -9.64
N GLU A 119 -3.05 4.24 -9.24
CA GLU A 119 -1.93 3.78 -10.05
C GLU A 119 -1.77 2.25 -9.98
N GLU A 120 -1.77 1.68 -8.78
CA GLU A 120 -1.42 0.26 -8.60
C GLU A 120 -2.63 -0.68 -8.74
N CYS A 121 -3.86 -0.26 -8.43
CA CYS A 121 -5.03 -1.15 -8.40
C CYS A 121 -6.02 -0.87 -9.52
N LEU A 122 -5.83 -1.52 -10.67
CA LEU A 122 -6.70 -1.32 -11.83
C LEU A 122 -7.87 -2.31 -11.87
N LEU A 123 -9.07 -1.78 -12.12
CA LEU A 123 -10.33 -2.54 -12.16
C LEU A 123 -10.89 -2.55 -13.57
N GLU A 124 -10.86 -3.71 -14.21
CA GLU A 124 -11.36 -3.89 -15.56
C GLU A 124 -12.76 -4.51 -15.58
N THR A 125 -13.61 -3.96 -16.45
CA THR A 125 -14.92 -4.51 -16.83
C THR A 125 -14.98 -4.71 -18.35
N PRO A 126 -15.97 -5.44 -18.89
CA PRO A 126 -16.11 -5.60 -20.34
C PRO A 126 -16.24 -4.28 -21.10
N GLU A 127 -16.82 -3.26 -20.47
CA GLU A 127 -17.03 -1.94 -21.09
C GLU A 127 -15.86 -0.97 -20.89
N GLY A 128 -14.81 -1.36 -20.15
CA GLY A 128 -13.66 -0.51 -19.87
C GLY A 128 -13.23 -0.50 -18.40
N TRP A 129 -12.41 0.47 -18.03
CA TRP A 129 -11.79 0.57 -16.71
C TRP A 129 -12.60 1.45 -15.77
N LEU A 130 -12.68 1.05 -14.50
CA LEU A 130 -13.36 1.88 -13.49
C LEU A 130 -12.41 2.94 -12.96
N ALA A 131 -12.85 4.21 -13.02
CA ALA A 131 -12.27 5.27 -12.23
C ALA A 131 -12.85 5.25 -10.80
N GLY A 132 -12.22 6.00 -9.89
CA GLY A 132 -12.62 6.07 -8.49
C GLY A 132 -13.01 7.47 -8.04
N ARG A 133 -13.77 7.56 -6.95
CA ARG A 133 -13.97 8.82 -6.20
C ARG A 133 -13.66 8.62 -4.73
N PHE A 134 -12.97 9.57 -4.11
CA PHE A 134 -12.83 9.67 -2.66
C PHE A 134 -13.74 10.80 -2.17
N GLY A 135 -14.81 10.44 -1.44
CA GLY A 135 -15.91 11.37 -1.20
C GLY A 135 -16.47 11.89 -2.53
N ASP A 136 -16.44 13.20 -2.73
CA ASP A 136 -16.88 13.84 -3.97
C ASP A 136 -15.75 14.14 -4.97
N THR A 137 -14.50 13.81 -4.65
CA THR A 137 -13.35 14.11 -5.50
C THR A 137 -13.00 12.92 -6.37
N TRP A 138 -12.83 13.14 -7.67
CA TRP A 138 -12.31 12.11 -8.58
C TRP A 138 -10.86 11.76 -8.25
N LEU A 139 -10.56 10.47 -8.22
CA LEU A 139 -9.19 9.98 -8.22
C LEU A 139 -8.53 10.33 -9.56
N PRO A 140 -7.19 10.46 -9.59
CA PRO A 140 -6.47 10.58 -10.85
C PRO A 140 -6.70 9.35 -11.74
N THR A 141 -6.66 9.55 -13.05
CA THR A 141 -6.70 8.49 -14.06
C THR A 141 -5.33 8.41 -14.75
N PRO A 142 -4.29 7.89 -14.07
CA PRO A 142 -2.87 8.01 -14.47
C PRO A 142 -2.59 7.44 -15.87
N TYR A 143 -3.44 6.55 -16.35
CA TYR A 143 -3.30 5.87 -17.63
C TYR A 143 -4.38 6.25 -18.65
N GLN A 144 -5.06 7.39 -18.52
CA GLN A 144 -6.15 7.80 -19.42
C GLN A 144 -5.74 7.84 -20.90
N ALA A 145 -4.47 8.13 -21.20
CA ALA A 145 -3.95 8.10 -22.57
C ALA A 145 -3.91 6.69 -23.18
N SER A 146 -3.88 5.65 -22.34
CA SER A 146 -3.69 4.25 -22.73
C SER A 146 -4.93 3.37 -22.45
N LEU A 147 -5.75 3.74 -21.47
CA LEU A 147 -6.88 2.98 -20.97
C LEU A 147 -8.18 3.79 -21.13
N HIS A 148 -9.24 3.11 -21.60
CA HIS A 148 -10.57 3.70 -21.70
C HIS A 148 -11.30 3.60 -20.36
N TYR A 149 -11.35 4.70 -19.61
CA TYR A 149 -12.10 4.78 -18.36
C TYR A 149 -13.58 5.07 -18.61
N ARG A 150 -14.43 4.37 -17.86
CA ARG A 150 -15.89 4.55 -17.92
C ARG A 150 -16.28 5.84 -17.21
N GLU A 151 -17.11 6.66 -17.87
CA GLU A 151 -17.53 7.95 -17.33
C GLU A 151 -18.69 7.82 -16.32
N ALA A 152 -19.66 6.94 -16.60
CA ALA A 152 -20.89 6.84 -15.82
C ALA A 152 -20.77 5.96 -14.56
N VAL A 153 -19.77 5.08 -14.50
CA VAL A 153 -19.66 4.02 -13.48
C VAL A 153 -18.28 4.07 -12.84
N HIS A 154 -18.25 4.19 -11.51
CA HIS A 154 -17.03 4.41 -10.74
C HIS A 154 -17.10 3.69 -9.39
N PHE A 155 -15.95 3.30 -8.85
CA PHE A 155 -15.90 2.82 -7.47
C PHE A 155 -15.86 3.99 -6.49
N LYS A 156 -16.36 3.77 -5.28
CA LYS A 156 -16.29 4.74 -4.19
C LYS A 156 -15.20 4.33 -3.21
N LEU A 157 -14.38 5.27 -2.82
CA LEU A 157 -13.33 5.10 -1.83
C LEU A 157 -13.69 5.93 -0.60
N ALA A 158 -13.55 5.34 0.58
CA ALA A 158 -13.76 6.01 1.85
C ALA A 158 -12.68 5.55 2.84
N SER A 159 -12.31 6.43 3.77
CA SER A 159 -11.45 6.04 4.88
C SER A 159 -12.24 5.22 5.90
N GLN A 160 -11.60 4.21 6.47
CA GLN A 160 -12.11 3.51 7.65
C GLN A 160 -11.43 4.10 8.88
N SER A 161 -12.16 4.19 10.00
CA SER A 161 -11.65 4.83 11.22
C SER A 161 -10.27 4.28 11.60
N GLY A 162 -9.32 5.18 11.78
CA GLY A 162 -7.91 4.86 11.94
C GLY A 162 -7.49 4.46 13.36
N ALA A 163 -6.18 4.47 13.56
CA ALA A 163 -5.50 4.09 14.79
C ALA A 163 -5.81 5.02 15.97
N THR A 164 -5.64 4.49 17.18
CA THR A 164 -5.84 5.25 18.42
C THR A 164 -4.73 6.27 18.66
N ARG A 165 -3.49 5.91 18.38
CA ARG A 165 -2.31 6.77 18.56
C ARG A 165 -2.25 7.85 17.48
N SER A 166 -1.96 9.08 17.87
CA SER A 166 -1.88 10.20 16.93
C SER A 166 -0.54 10.21 16.19
N VAL A 167 -0.60 10.68 14.94
CA VAL A 167 0.58 10.90 14.11
C VAL A 167 0.52 12.33 13.59
N GLN A 168 1.65 13.03 13.66
CA GLN A 168 1.75 14.46 13.32
C GLN A 168 2.88 14.73 12.32
N CYS A 169 2.62 15.62 11.37
CA CYS A 169 3.65 16.26 10.55
C CYS A 169 3.92 17.65 11.13
N GLY A 170 5.03 17.84 11.84
CA GLY A 170 5.25 19.03 12.66
C GLY A 170 4.11 19.20 13.67
N ASN A 171 3.40 20.33 13.62
CA ASN A 171 2.27 20.62 14.51
C ASN A 171 0.91 20.16 13.97
N MET A 172 0.85 19.53 12.79
CA MET A 172 -0.40 19.12 12.15
C MET A 172 -0.69 17.65 12.38
N VAL A 173 -1.81 17.34 13.03
CA VAL A 173 -2.31 15.96 13.15
C VAL A 173 -2.75 15.45 11.79
N LEU A 174 -2.29 14.26 11.41
CA LEU A 174 -2.69 13.63 10.17
C LEU A 174 -4.17 13.21 10.22
N MET A 175 -4.90 13.56 9.17
CA MET A 175 -6.29 13.16 8.96
C MET A 175 -6.41 11.64 8.82
N GLU A 176 -7.58 11.09 9.14
CA GLU A 176 -7.90 9.66 9.06
C GLU A 176 -7.04 8.75 9.95
N ARG A 177 -6.21 9.34 10.82
CA ARG A 177 -5.45 8.69 11.90
C ARG A 177 -4.73 7.42 11.43
N PRO A 178 -3.77 7.49 10.49
CA PRO A 178 -3.08 6.30 10.01
C PRO A 178 -2.37 5.56 11.16
N ARG A 179 -2.26 4.23 11.05
CA ARG A 179 -1.30 3.48 11.86
C ARG A 179 0.11 3.87 11.41
N ALA A 180 1.04 4.06 12.33
CA ALA A 180 2.44 4.30 11.99
C ALA A 180 3.38 3.27 12.60
N TYR A 181 4.49 3.03 11.91
CA TYR A 181 5.63 2.29 12.46
C TYR A 181 6.95 2.71 11.79
N VAL A 182 8.04 2.63 12.55
CA VAL A 182 9.42 2.70 12.06
C VAL A 182 9.87 1.28 11.74
N HIS A 183 10.19 1.04 10.47
CA HIS A 183 10.79 -0.21 10.03
C HIS A 183 12.31 -0.13 10.23
N LEU A 184 12.80 -0.80 11.27
CA LEU A 184 14.21 -0.72 11.71
C LEU A 184 15.21 -1.20 10.65
N PRO A 185 14.96 -2.30 9.91
CA PRO A 185 15.90 -2.77 8.89
C PRO A 185 16.21 -1.74 7.79
N THR A 186 15.30 -0.80 7.54
CA THR A 186 15.47 0.19 6.46
C THR A 186 15.42 1.64 6.91
N ALA A 187 15.42 1.90 8.22
CA ALA A 187 15.29 3.24 8.77
C ALA A 187 14.19 4.06 8.08
N SER A 188 12.97 3.52 7.97
CA SER A 188 11.88 4.21 7.26
C SER A 188 10.63 4.30 8.14
N LEU A 189 9.99 5.46 8.17
CA LEU A 189 8.67 5.61 8.75
C LEU A 189 7.63 5.16 7.73
N GLN A 190 6.66 4.36 8.16
CA GLN A 190 5.57 3.85 7.34
C GLN A 190 4.24 4.26 7.94
N LEU A 191 3.37 4.83 7.11
CA LEU A 191 1.98 5.14 7.45
C LEU A 191 1.06 4.13 6.76
N VAL A 192 0.10 3.56 7.49
CA VAL A 192 -0.89 2.63 6.95
C VAL A 192 -2.28 3.25 7.12
N TYR A 193 -2.91 3.57 6.00
CA TYR A 193 -4.29 4.03 5.94
C TYR A 193 -5.23 2.84 5.73
N ASP A 194 -6.30 2.81 6.52
CA ASP A 194 -7.38 1.85 6.35
C ASP A 194 -8.44 2.46 5.44
N MET A 195 -8.73 1.80 4.33
CA MET A 195 -9.66 2.33 3.33
C MET A 195 -10.62 1.26 2.85
N ARG A 196 -11.82 1.69 2.45
CA ARG A 196 -12.86 0.86 1.88
C ARG A 196 -13.11 1.27 0.44
N MET A 197 -13.05 0.32 -0.48
CA MET A 197 -13.47 0.48 -1.87
C MET A 197 -14.80 -0.24 -2.07
N GLU A 198 -15.83 0.50 -2.44
CA GLU A 198 -17.15 -0.04 -2.80
C GLU A 198 -17.32 -0.05 -4.30
N LEU A 199 -17.53 -1.26 -4.84
CA LEU A 199 -17.74 -1.44 -6.28
C LEU A 199 -19.24 -1.31 -6.63
N PRO A 200 -19.57 -0.75 -7.81
CA PRO A 200 -20.94 -0.71 -8.31
C PRO A 200 -21.57 -2.10 -8.40
N LYS A 201 -22.88 -2.20 -8.15
CA LYS A 201 -23.61 -3.48 -8.10
C LYS A 201 -23.69 -4.16 -9.48
N GLU A 202 -23.66 -3.36 -10.52
CA GLU A 202 -23.67 -3.76 -11.93
C GLU A 202 -22.33 -4.38 -12.39
N THR A 203 -21.24 -4.19 -11.63
CA THR A 203 -19.92 -4.73 -11.96
C THR A 203 -19.88 -6.24 -11.70
N ARG A 204 -20.22 -7.06 -12.70
CA ARG A 204 -20.26 -8.53 -12.58
C ARG A 204 -19.02 -9.25 -13.12
N GLN A 205 -18.51 -8.82 -14.27
CA GLN A 205 -17.35 -9.43 -14.95
C GLN A 205 -16.08 -8.63 -14.63
N LEU A 206 -15.70 -8.61 -13.35
CA LEU A 206 -14.56 -7.83 -12.87
C LEU A 206 -13.25 -8.60 -13.02
N SER A 207 -12.20 -7.92 -13.48
CA SER A 207 -10.81 -8.37 -13.34
C SER A 207 -10.00 -7.32 -12.59
N LEU A 208 -9.06 -7.77 -11.76
CA LEU A 208 -8.16 -6.90 -11.02
C LEU A 208 -6.73 -7.06 -11.55
N PHE A 209 -6.05 -5.94 -11.79
CA PHE A 209 -4.67 -5.93 -12.25
C PHE A 209 -3.82 -4.98 -11.41
N HIS A 210 -2.67 -5.48 -10.98
CA HIS A 210 -1.61 -4.69 -10.39
C HIS A 210 -0.79 -4.07 -11.52
N VAL A 211 -0.51 -2.78 -11.39
CA VAL A 211 0.50 -2.11 -12.21
C VAL A 211 1.57 -1.57 -11.28
N ASP A 212 2.81 -1.85 -11.61
CA ASP A 212 3.99 -1.41 -10.86
C ASP A 212 4.91 -0.65 -11.82
N GLU A 213 5.54 0.40 -11.32
CA GLU A 213 6.54 1.15 -12.07
C GLU A 213 7.92 0.53 -11.85
N ARG A 214 8.59 0.16 -12.94
CA ARG A 214 9.93 -0.41 -12.89
C ARG A 214 10.92 0.48 -13.62
N LEU A 215 12.12 0.58 -13.07
CA LEU A 215 13.22 1.24 -13.74
C LEU A 215 13.71 0.35 -14.90
N GLU A 216 13.48 0.77 -16.13
CA GLU A 216 13.94 0.16 -17.37
C GLU A 216 14.64 1.24 -18.20
N ASP A 217 15.90 1.03 -18.60
CA ASP A 217 16.68 1.96 -19.44
C ASP A 217 16.60 3.43 -18.97
N ASP A 218 16.85 3.68 -17.69
CA ASP A 218 16.77 4.99 -17.03
C ASP A 218 15.38 5.67 -17.05
N GLN A 219 14.32 4.91 -17.29
CA GLN A 219 12.93 5.37 -17.24
C GLN A 219 12.08 4.54 -16.28
N LEU A 220 11.13 5.19 -15.61
CA LEU A 220 10.07 4.48 -14.89
C LEU A 220 9.01 4.06 -15.90
N VAL A 221 8.82 2.76 -16.06
CA VAL A 221 7.88 2.17 -17.03
C VAL A 221 6.81 1.41 -16.28
N ALA A 222 5.55 1.80 -16.48
CA ALA A 222 4.40 1.08 -15.96
C ALA A 222 3.86 0.12 -17.04
N ARG A 223 3.69 -1.16 -16.69
CA ARG A 223 3.21 -2.19 -17.63
C ARG A 223 2.00 -2.92 -17.07
N LEU A 224 1.01 -3.11 -17.93
CA LEU A 224 -0.13 -4.00 -17.67
C LEU A 224 0.15 -5.38 -18.27
N ASP A 225 0.22 -6.40 -17.41
CA ASP A 225 0.30 -7.80 -17.83
C ASP A 225 -0.96 -8.57 -17.44
N ARG A 226 -1.85 -8.79 -18.41
CA ARG A 226 -3.08 -9.55 -18.17
C ARG A 226 -2.86 -11.02 -17.84
N SER A 227 -1.68 -11.57 -18.17
CA SER A 227 -1.32 -12.94 -17.82
C SER A 227 -0.81 -13.08 -16.39
N ARG A 228 -0.48 -11.95 -15.75
CA ARG A 228 0.02 -11.86 -14.37
C ARG A 228 -0.71 -10.73 -13.66
N PRO A 229 -1.94 -10.98 -13.17
CA PRO A 229 -2.73 -9.93 -12.56
C PRO A 229 -2.08 -9.36 -11.31
N ASP A 230 -1.30 -10.16 -10.58
CA ASP A 230 -0.51 -9.77 -9.40
C ASP A 230 -1.27 -8.99 -8.29
N ILE A 231 -2.60 -8.95 -8.37
CA ILE A 231 -3.52 -8.67 -7.27
C ILE A 231 -4.00 -9.98 -6.67
N TYR A 232 -4.03 -10.03 -5.34
CA TYR A 232 -4.46 -11.14 -4.52
C TYR A 232 -5.48 -10.66 -3.51
N LEU A 233 -6.43 -11.52 -3.17
CA LEU A 233 -7.56 -11.21 -2.32
C LEU A 233 -7.59 -12.16 -1.14
N ILE A 234 -7.67 -11.61 0.08
CA ILE A 234 -7.96 -12.36 1.30
C ILE A 234 -9.43 -12.11 1.64
N PRO A 235 -10.32 -13.12 1.54
CA PRO A 235 -11.72 -12.96 1.92
C PRO A 235 -11.87 -12.59 3.39
N LEU A 236 -12.83 -11.72 3.69
CA LEU A 236 -13.20 -11.36 5.05
C LEU A 236 -14.55 -11.97 5.42
N HIS A 237 -14.68 -12.41 6.66
CA HIS A 237 -15.94 -12.77 7.29
C HIS A 237 -16.10 -11.91 8.55
N GLN A 238 -17.16 -11.09 8.60
CA GLN A 238 -17.38 -10.17 9.73
C GLN A 238 -16.14 -9.28 10.00
N GLY A 239 -15.51 -8.77 8.95
CA GLY A 239 -14.29 -7.97 9.03
C GLY A 239 -13.01 -8.74 9.36
N GLN A 240 -13.08 -10.05 9.63
CA GLN A 240 -11.93 -10.88 9.93
C GLN A 240 -11.43 -11.64 8.69
N PRO A 241 -10.14 -11.54 8.35
CA PRO A 241 -9.61 -12.29 7.21
C PRO A 241 -9.66 -13.80 7.43
N GLN A 242 -9.93 -14.54 6.36
CA GLN A 242 -9.95 -15.99 6.26
C GLN A 242 -8.62 -16.54 5.73
N ASP A 243 -8.22 -17.76 6.12
CA ASP A 243 -7.02 -18.44 5.59
C ASP A 243 -7.26 -18.97 4.18
N GLN A 244 -7.48 -18.04 3.26
CA GLN A 244 -7.66 -18.26 1.83
C GLN A 244 -7.03 -17.11 1.08
N LEU A 245 -6.44 -17.43 -0.07
CA LEU A 245 -5.88 -16.45 -0.99
C LEU A 245 -6.47 -16.70 -2.37
N LEU A 246 -7.06 -15.66 -2.96
CA LEU A 246 -7.77 -15.74 -4.23
C LEU A 246 -7.21 -14.74 -5.24
N GLN A 247 -7.43 -15.02 -6.53
CA GLN A 247 -7.35 -14.03 -7.60
C GLN A 247 -8.71 -13.90 -8.27
N LEU A 248 -9.01 -12.72 -8.82
CA LEU A 248 -10.25 -12.43 -9.50
C LEU A 248 -9.98 -12.07 -10.96
N HIS A 249 -10.54 -12.87 -11.87
CA HIS A 249 -10.46 -12.63 -13.30
C HIS A 249 -11.80 -12.92 -13.96
N ASN A 250 -12.29 -11.96 -14.75
CA ASN A 250 -13.55 -12.04 -15.47
C ASN A 250 -14.75 -12.47 -14.58
N GLY A 251 -14.81 -11.95 -13.35
CA GLY A 251 -15.84 -12.27 -12.37
C GLY A 251 -15.70 -13.64 -11.70
N GLN A 252 -14.63 -14.39 -11.99
CA GLN A 252 -14.37 -15.73 -11.43
C GLN A 252 -13.18 -15.72 -10.48
N PHE A 253 -13.34 -16.42 -9.36
CA PHE A 253 -12.27 -16.61 -8.39
C PHE A 253 -11.44 -17.86 -8.70
N SER A 254 -10.13 -17.75 -8.55
CA SER A 254 -9.20 -18.90 -8.50
C SER A 254 -8.45 -18.88 -7.18
N SER A 255 -8.25 -20.05 -6.56
CA SER A 255 -7.44 -20.18 -5.35
C SER A 255 -5.96 -20.13 -5.67
N VAL A 256 -5.18 -19.49 -4.80
CA VAL A 256 -3.73 -19.37 -4.90
C VAL A 256 -3.08 -20.24 -3.84
N ASN A 257 -2.03 -20.97 -4.23
CA ASN A 257 -1.22 -21.73 -3.30
C ASN A 257 -0.42 -20.79 -2.37
N THR A 258 -0.58 -20.96 -1.06
CA THR A 258 0.06 -20.13 -0.03
C THR A 258 1.35 -20.75 0.53
N ARG A 259 1.74 -21.94 0.08
CA ARG A 259 2.96 -22.62 0.53
C ARG A 259 4.19 -21.81 0.14
N GLY A 260 5.00 -21.48 1.14
CA GLY A 260 6.24 -20.72 0.95
C GLY A 260 6.02 -19.22 0.68
N LEU A 261 4.79 -18.74 0.79
CA LEU A 261 4.46 -17.34 0.58
C LEU A 261 4.92 -16.49 1.77
N TRP A 262 5.40 -15.29 1.47
CA TRP A 262 5.81 -14.29 2.43
C TRP A 262 4.96 -13.03 2.28
N LEU A 263 4.66 -12.40 3.41
CA LEU A 263 4.00 -11.11 3.51
C LEU A 263 5.05 -10.05 3.87
N SER A 264 4.86 -8.82 3.42
CA SER A 264 5.73 -7.68 3.77
C SER A 264 5.76 -7.37 5.27
N GLU A 265 6.68 -6.50 5.67
CA GLU A 265 6.87 -6.02 7.04
C GLU A 265 5.60 -5.42 7.68
N SER A 266 4.69 -4.87 6.88
CA SER A 266 3.42 -4.32 7.37
C SER A 266 2.51 -5.35 8.06
N PHE A 267 2.73 -6.64 7.78
CA PHE A 267 2.05 -7.78 8.41
C PHE A 267 2.83 -8.37 9.60
N ALA A 268 4.08 -7.98 9.78
CA ALA A 268 4.89 -8.44 10.89
C ALA A 268 4.43 -7.83 12.22
N PRO A 269 4.77 -8.48 13.35
CA PRO A 269 4.49 -7.93 14.67
C PRO A 269 5.08 -6.53 14.84
N GLN A 270 4.28 -5.62 15.39
CA GLN A 270 4.72 -4.30 15.81
C GLN A 270 4.85 -4.27 17.33
N ASP A 271 5.98 -3.77 17.81
CA ASP A 271 6.27 -3.51 19.21
C ASP A 271 6.41 -2.00 19.41
N GLY A 272 5.59 -1.37 20.27
CA GLY A 272 5.56 0.09 20.36
C GLY A 272 5.28 0.73 18.99
N TRP A 273 6.24 1.50 18.48
CA TRP A 273 6.23 2.10 17.14
C TRP A 273 7.13 1.38 16.15
N VAL A 274 7.66 0.20 16.44
CA VAL A 274 8.71 -0.42 15.62
C VAL A 274 8.26 -1.72 15.01
N VAL A 275 8.72 -1.98 13.80
CA VAL A 275 8.69 -3.30 13.16
C VAL A 275 10.13 -3.72 12.90
N ARG A 276 10.48 -4.91 13.37
CA ARG A 276 11.86 -5.45 13.31
C ARG A 276 12.05 -6.44 12.16
N ASP A 277 10.99 -7.15 11.80
CA ASP A 277 11.05 -8.17 10.76
C ASP A 277 10.82 -7.55 9.36
N GLU A 278 11.61 -8.00 8.40
CA GLU A 278 11.51 -7.56 6.99
C GLU A 278 10.32 -8.14 6.23
N ARG A 279 9.74 -9.21 6.79
CA ARG A 279 8.66 -10.03 6.23
C ARG A 279 8.24 -11.10 7.22
N VAL A 280 7.04 -11.62 7.07
CA VAL A 280 6.50 -12.75 7.85
C VAL A 280 5.99 -13.83 6.91
N ARG A 281 6.18 -15.12 7.23
CA ARG A 281 5.62 -16.20 6.40
C ARG A 281 4.11 -16.21 6.52
N TRP A 282 3.40 -16.50 5.44
CA TRP A 282 1.93 -16.66 5.45
C TRP A 282 1.47 -17.56 6.60
N LYS A 283 2.07 -18.74 6.73
CA LYS A 283 1.75 -19.71 7.78
C LYS A 283 1.95 -19.18 9.20
N ASP A 284 3.00 -18.39 9.42
CA ASP A 284 3.38 -17.90 10.75
C ASP A 284 2.51 -16.69 11.12
N TRP A 285 2.15 -15.87 10.12
CA TRP A 285 1.16 -14.81 10.27
C TRP A 285 -0.20 -15.36 10.72
N TRP A 286 -0.67 -16.45 10.10
CA TRP A 286 -1.92 -17.10 10.52
C TRP A 286 -1.85 -17.73 11.91
N ALA A 287 -0.74 -18.41 12.21
CA ALA A 287 -0.53 -19.02 13.52
C ALA A 287 -0.49 -18.00 14.66
N ALA A 288 -0.03 -16.77 14.39
CA ALA A 288 0.05 -15.70 15.37
C ALA A 288 -1.28 -14.98 15.63
N ARG A 289 -2.32 -15.21 14.80
CA ARG A 289 -3.60 -14.52 15.00
C ARG A 289 -4.32 -15.10 16.23
N PRO A 290 -4.91 -14.25 17.09
CA PRO A 290 -5.75 -14.74 18.16
C PRO A 290 -6.90 -15.54 17.54
N VAL A 291 -7.06 -16.80 17.97
CA VAL A 291 -8.22 -17.61 17.60
C VAL A 291 -9.45 -16.82 18.03
N ALA A 292 -10.18 -16.27 17.05
CA ALA A 292 -11.45 -15.65 17.35
C ALA A 292 -12.31 -16.73 18.01
N ALA A 293 -12.64 -16.53 19.29
CA ALA A 293 -13.57 -17.40 19.98
C ALA A 293 -14.85 -17.42 19.15
N ALA A 294 -15.13 -18.55 18.50
CA ALA A 294 -16.38 -18.78 17.83
C ALA A 294 -17.50 -18.52 18.85
N ARG A 295 -18.29 -17.48 18.59
CA ARG A 295 -19.58 -17.26 19.25
C ARG A 295 -20.64 -17.34 18.18
#